data_AF-A0A2U0RXA0-F1
#
_entry.id   AF-A0A2U0RXA0-F1
#
_cell.length_a   1.000
_cell.length_b   1.000
_cell.length_c   1.000
_cell.angle_alpha   90.00
_cell.angle_beta   90.00
_cell.angle_gamma   90.00
#
_symmetry.space_group_name_H-M   'P 1'
#
loop_
_entity.id
_entity.type
_entity.pdbx_description
1 polymer ?
#
loop_
_entity_poly.entity_id
_entity_poly.type
_entity_poly.pdbx_seq_one_letter_code
_entity_poly.pdbx_strand_id
1 'polypeptide(L)'
;MAYAGATAAAVAAQQTSSYRVKFKQKEFLELVEIAKPARIYQTGRMHFFSFDGFVMYTFECENIDFKQKILHAIEFSNQAWSE
;
A
#
# COMPACT_ATOMS: atom_id res chain seq x y z
N MET A 1 -48.31 -5.66 11.52
CA MET A 1 -47.38 -4.63 12.04
C MET A 1 -46.38 -5.31 12.96
N ALA A 2 -45.15 -5.55 12.47
CA ALA A 2 -43.93 -5.72 13.26
C ALA A 2 -42.79 -5.96 12.25
N TYR A 3 -42.14 -4.89 11.81
CA TYR A 3 -40.88 -4.99 11.08
C TYR A 3 -39.82 -5.43 12.10
N ALA A 4 -39.42 -6.70 12.06
CA ALA A 4 -38.28 -7.19 12.81
C ALA A 4 -37.04 -6.52 12.22
N GLY A 5 -36.56 -5.49 12.90
CA GLY A 5 -35.39 -4.71 12.53
C GLY A 5 -34.18 -5.61 12.43
N ALA A 6 -33.71 -5.82 11.20
CA ALA A 6 -32.36 -6.27 10.94
C ALA A 6 -31.40 -5.19 11.43
N THR A 7 -30.89 -5.32 12.65
CA THR A 7 -29.68 -4.60 13.07
C THR A 7 -28.51 -5.24 12.33
N ALA A 8 -28.33 -4.86 11.07
CA ALA A 8 -27.06 -5.01 10.39
C ALA A 8 -26.07 -4.11 11.15
N ALA A 9 -25.23 -4.71 11.99
CA ALA A 9 -24.07 -4.02 12.53
C ALA A 9 -23.20 -3.60 11.35
N ALA A 10 -23.27 -2.33 10.98
CA ALA A 10 -22.35 -1.73 10.03
C ALA A 10 -20.96 -1.83 10.67
N VAL A 11 -20.15 -2.76 10.18
CA VAL A 11 -18.72 -2.76 10.44
C VAL A 11 -18.22 -1.43 9.89
N ALA A 12 -17.99 -0.45 10.78
CA ALA A 12 -17.39 0.80 10.40
C ALA A 12 -16.03 0.43 9.79
N ALA A 13 -15.92 0.55 8.47
CA ALA A 13 -14.65 0.44 7.79
C ALA A 13 -13.74 1.48 8.44
N GLN A 14 -12.79 1.05 9.28
CA GLN A 14 -11.73 1.89 9.79
C GLN A 14 -10.91 2.31 8.58
N GLN A 15 -11.35 3.39 7.91
CA GLN A 15 -10.58 4.05 6.88
C GLN A 15 -9.43 4.77 7.58
N THR A 16 -8.40 4.00 7.96
CA THR A 16 -7.09 4.60 8.21
C THR A 16 -6.59 5.06 6.85
N SER A 17 -6.79 6.33 6.56
CA SER A 17 -6.33 6.94 5.32
C SER A 17 -4.82 7.11 5.38
N SER A 18 -4.07 6.02 5.39
CA SER A 18 -2.67 6.07 5.00
C SER A 18 -2.64 6.55 3.56
N TYR A 19 -2.08 7.74 3.32
CA TYR A 19 -2.05 8.38 2.01
C TYR A 19 -1.30 7.48 1.03
N ARG A 20 -2.05 6.70 0.26
CA ARG A 20 -1.56 5.64 -0.62
C ARG A 20 -1.83 6.03 -2.06
N VAL A 21 -0.80 6.00 -2.88
CA VAL A 21 -0.91 6.36 -4.28
C VAL A 21 -0.41 5.21 -5.13
N LYS A 22 -1.30 4.72 -5.99
CA LYS A 22 -1.02 3.62 -6.91
C LYS A 22 -0.51 4.16 -8.24
N PHE A 23 0.57 3.60 -8.74
CA PHE A 23 1.13 3.95 -10.05
C PHE A 23 1.19 2.72 -10.97
N LYS A 24 1.18 3.00 -12.28
CA LYS A 24 1.60 2.03 -13.30
C LYS A 24 3.12 1.87 -13.27
N GLN A 25 3.63 0.82 -13.92
CA GLN A 25 5.06 0.48 -13.91
C GLN A 25 5.96 1.69 -14.28
N LYS A 26 5.67 2.37 -15.40
CA LYS A 26 6.53 3.44 -15.92
C LYS A 26 6.63 4.63 -14.96
N GLU A 27 5.50 5.11 -14.47
CA GLU A 27 5.40 6.24 -13.54
C GLU A 27 6.01 5.89 -12.17
N PHE A 28 5.87 4.63 -11.74
CA PHE A 28 6.49 4.16 -10.50
C PHE A 28 8.02 4.15 -10.60
N LEU A 29 8.58 3.69 -11.73
CA LEU A 29 10.02 3.68 -11.95
C LEU A 29 10.59 5.10 -12.03
N GLU A 30 9.89 6.02 -12.70
CA GLU A 30 10.26 7.44 -12.73
C GLU A 30 10.29 8.04 -11.31
N LEU A 31 9.30 7.70 -10.47
CA LEU A 31 9.28 8.12 -9.07
C LEU A 31 10.43 7.50 -8.27
N VAL A 32 10.80 6.25 -8.51
CA VAL A 32 11.97 5.63 -7.86
C VAL A 32 13.25 6.35 -8.26
N GLU A 33 13.38 6.82 -9.49
CA GLU A 33 14.54 7.60 -9.94
C GLU A 33 14.60 9.00 -9.31
N ILE A 34 13.46 9.65 -9.11
CA ILE A 34 13.35 10.97 -8.47
C ILE A 34 13.61 10.86 -6.96
N ALA A 35 12.87 9.97 -6.29
CA ALA A 35 12.90 9.82 -4.84
C ALA A 35 14.18 9.13 -4.34
N LYS A 36 14.83 8.33 -5.19
CA LYS A 36 16.02 7.51 -4.89
C LYS A 36 15.90 6.80 -3.53
N PRO A 37 14.82 6.01 -3.31
CA PRO A 37 14.63 5.35 -2.03
C PRO A 37 15.80 4.41 -1.76
N ALA A 38 16.31 4.39 -0.52
CA ALA A 38 17.37 3.47 -0.15
C ALA A 38 16.92 2.00 -0.18
N ARG A 39 15.61 1.77 0.00
CA ARG A 39 14.99 0.46 0.13
C ARG A 39 13.62 0.48 -0.55
N ILE A 40 13.30 -0.60 -1.24
CA ILE A 40 11.95 -0.86 -1.76
C ILE A 40 11.40 -2.05 -1.00
N TYR A 41 10.15 -1.98 -0.59
CA TYR A 41 9.49 -3.05 0.13
C TYR A 41 8.61 -3.85 -0.84
N GLN A 42 8.49 -5.14 -0.59
CA GLN A 42 7.65 -6.03 -1.38
C GLN A 42 6.74 -6.88 -0.50
N THR A 43 5.45 -6.90 -0.81
CA THR A 43 4.48 -7.85 -0.23
C THR A 43 3.71 -8.51 -1.36
N GLY A 44 3.91 -9.83 -1.55
CA GLY A 44 3.38 -10.53 -2.71
C GLY A 44 3.87 -9.90 -4.02
N ARG A 45 2.95 -9.44 -4.86
CA ARG A 45 3.26 -8.75 -6.12
C ARG A 45 3.40 -7.23 -5.98
N MET A 46 3.19 -6.70 -4.78
CA MET A 46 3.19 -5.25 -4.56
C MET A 46 4.59 -4.76 -4.21
N HIS A 47 5.11 -3.79 -4.95
CA HIS A 47 6.29 -3.02 -4.58
C HIS A 47 5.87 -1.66 -4.08
N PHE A 48 6.48 -1.20 -2.99
CA PHE A 48 6.14 0.08 -2.39
C PHE A 48 7.31 0.72 -1.67
N PHE A 49 7.25 2.04 -1.53
CA PHE A 49 8.16 2.84 -0.73
C PHE A 49 7.44 4.10 -0.25
N SER A 50 8.00 4.78 0.76
CA SER A 50 7.49 6.05 1.23
C SER A 50 8.20 7.22 0.53
N PHE A 51 7.41 8.22 0.12
CA PHE A 51 7.92 9.47 -0.44
C PHE A 51 7.00 10.62 -0.03
N ASP A 52 7.57 11.68 0.54
CA ASP A 52 6.85 12.88 1.01
C ASP A 52 5.64 12.60 1.91
N GLY A 53 5.70 11.57 2.74
CA GLY A 53 4.61 11.18 3.65
C GLY A 53 3.51 10.33 3.01
N PHE A 54 3.64 10.01 1.72
CA PHE A 54 2.78 9.10 1.00
C PHE A 54 3.45 7.74 0.83
N VAL A 55 2.64 6.68 0.77
CA VAL A 55 3.09 5.34 0.35
C VAL A 55 2.78 5.20 -1.13
N MET A 56 3.84 5.18 -1.93
CA MET A 56 3.75 4.96 -3.37
C MET A 56 3.84 3.45 -3.61
N TYR A 57 2.96 2.89 -4.44
CA TYR A 57 2.98 1.45 -4.73
C TYR A 57 2.56 1.08 -6.14
N THR A 58 2.99 -0.09 -6.59
CA THR A 58 2.58 -0.72 -7.86
C THR A 58 2.50 -2.24 -7.74
N PHE A 59 1.80 -2.88 -8.67
CA PHE A 59 1.75 -4.35 -8.81
C PHE A 59 2.37 -4.85 -10.13
N GLU A 60 2.87 -3.92 -10.95
CA GLU A 60 3.29 -4.20 -12.34
C GLU A 60 4.81 -4.33 -12.47
N CYS A 61 5.57 -4.01 -11.42
CA CYS A 61 7.02 -4.16 -11.41
C CYS A 61 7.45 -5.56 -11.02
N GLU A 62 8.65 -5.91 -11.48
CA GLU A 62 9.38 -7.09 -11.05
C GLU A 62 10.64 -6.70 -10.27
N ASN A 63 11.22 -7.65 -9.56
CA ASN A 63 12.41 -7.37 -8.73
C ASN A 63 13.62 -6.94 -9.56
N ILE A 64 13.66 -7.32 -10.83
CA ILE A 64 14.72 -6.95 -11.78
C ILE A 64 14.63 -5.48 -12.22
N ASP A 65 13.47 -4.84 -12.06
CA ASP A 65 13.27 -3.45 -12.47
C ASP A 65 13.97 -2.45 -11.53
N PHE A 66 14.39 -2.91 -10.35
CA PHE A 66 14.94 -2.07 -9.30
C PHE A 66 16.45 -2.31 -9.10
N LYS A 67 17.20 -1.21 -8.98
CA LYS A 67 18.62 -1.25 -8.57
C LYS A 67 18.77 -1.27 -7.05
N GLN A 68 17.73 -0.85 -6.35
CA GLN A 68 17.67 -0.74 -4.90
C GLN A 68 17.50 -2.12 -4.26
N LYS A 69 17.89 -2.23 -2.99
CA LYS A 69 17.63 -3.44 -2.22
C LYS A 69 16.13 -3.60 -1.99
N ILE A 70 15.61 -4.76 -2.37
CA ILE A 70 14.22 -5.15 -2.11
C ILE A 70 14.15 -5.89 -0.77
N LEU A 71 13.25 -5.46 0.09
CA LEU A 71 12.96 -6.10 1.37
C LEU A 71 11.56 -6.71 1.34
N HIS A 72 11.48 -8.02 1.52
CA HIS A 72 10.21 -8.72 1.61
C HIS A 72 9.56 -8.46 2.98
N ALA A 73 8.42 -7.78 2.96
CA ALA A 73 7.61 -7.54 4.14
C ALA A 73 6.57 -8.67 4.30
N ILE A 74 6.31 -9.06 5.55
CA ILE A 74 5.36 -10.13 5.90
C ILE A 74 3.94 -9.75 5.49
N GLU A 75 3.52 -8.54 5.84
CA GLU A 75 2.20 -8.01 5.52
C GLU A 75 2.25 -6.52 5.26
N PHE A 76 1.25 -6.04 4.50
CA PHE A 76 0.98 -4.63 4.34
C PHE A 76 -0.27 -4.29 5.16
N SER A 77 -0.06 -3.86 6.40
CA SER A 77 -1.17 -3.58 7.31
C SER A 77 -1.85 -2.26 6.97
N ASN A 78 -3.16 -2.34 6.76
CA ASN A 78 -4.06 -1.20 6.60
C ASN A 78 -4.95 -1.01 7.83
N GLN A 79 -4.71 -1.79 8.88
CA GLN A 79 -5.47 -1.67 10.11
C GLN A 79 -4.97 -0.47 10.90
N ALA A 80 -5.87 0.18 11.65
CA ALA A 80 -5.44 1.04 12.72
C ALA A 80 -4.59 0.20 13.67
N TRP A 81 -3.45 0.72 14.09
CA TRP A 81 -2.66 0.10 15.14
C TRP A 81 -3.56 -0.10 16.37
N SER A 82 -3.94 -1.34 16.66
CA SER A 82 -4.60 -1.73 17.89
C SER A 82 -3.55 -2.42 18.76
N GLU A 83 -3.16 -1.77 19.85
CA GLU A 83 -2.33 -2.38 20.90
C GLU A 83 -3.02 -3.57 21.56
#